data_AF-A0A7S3GSG5-F1
#
_entry.id   AF-A0A7S3GSG5-F1
#
_cell.length_a   1.000
_cell.length_b   1.000
_cell.length_c   1.000
_cell.angle_alpha   90.00
_cell.angle_beta   90.00
_cell.angle_gamma   90.00
#
_symmetry.space_group_name_H-M   'P 1'
#
loop_
_entity.id
_entity.type
_entity.pdbx_description
1 polymer ?
#
loop_
_entity_poly.entity_id
_entity_poly.type
_entity_poly.pdbx_seq_one_letter_code
_entity_poly.pdbx_strand_id
1 'polypeptide(L)'
;CEGEQLGDKIDKFDEVIRFNNFQTKVAGMAAWVGTKTTVHFSDGVLYPTFTEYHVPGATIVLSLFMDRLIMAGSYYILRGGADLQYRLTSRFLMDPDITWIKRENIERLKKLLGLKGLKHPTSGMLAIDYFVNKPGVELPVCIHGFDFFMGPHIHYFHEHEPLYERINNHIGVNMHSPHLEKIYVEKLIAEGKVKFLKDMPK
;
A
#
# COMPACT_ATOMS: atom_id res chain seq x y z
N CYS A 1 0.84 -15.81 13.29
CA CYS A 1 0.10 -14.54 13.11
C CYS A 1 -0.84 -14.37 14.30
N GLU A 2 -0.68 -13.29 15.06
CA GLU A 2 -1.59 -12.95 16.14
C GLU A 2 -2.74 -12.11 15.54
N GLY A 3 -4.00 -12.51 15.77
CA GLY A 3 -5.15 -11.78 15.25
C GLY A 3 -6.31 -12.66 14.78
N GLU A 4 -7.46 -12.02 14.58
CA GLU A 4 -8.68 -12.68 14.09
C GLU A 4 -8.54 -13.09 12.62
N GLN A 5 -9.04 -14.29 12.28
CA GLN A 5 -9.05 -14.80 10.92
C GLN A 5 -10.16 -14.11 10.12
N LEU A 6 -9.82 -13.00 9.48
CA LEU A 6 -10.76 -12.15 8.74
C LEU A 6 -10.70 -12.35 7.22
N GLY A 7 -9.94 -13.33 6.72
CA GLY A 7 -9.69 -13.51 5.30
C GLY A 7 -10.96 -13.71 4.46
N ASP A 8 -11.86 -14.59 4.91
CA ASP A 8 -13.15 -14.81 4.26
C ASP A 8 -14.05 -13.58 4.26
N LYS A 9 -13.90 -12.70 5.28
CA LYS A 9 -14.64 -11.43 5.35
C LYS A 9 -14.06 -10.41 4.37
N ILE A 10 -12.74 -10.36 4.24
CA ILE A 10 -12.03 -9.49 3.29
C ILE A 10 -12.41 -9.88 1.85
N ASP A 11 -12.42 -11.17 1.53
CA ASP A 11 -12.69 -11.65 0.17
C ASP A 11 -14.17 -11.48 -0.25
N LYS A 12 -15.05 -11.03 0.63
CA LYS A 12 -16.44 -10.66 0.30
C LYS A 12 -16.60 -9.23 -0.21
N PHE A 13 -15.63 -8.35 -0.02
CA PHE A 13 -15.70 -6.99 -0.56
C PHE A 13 -15.58 -6.99 -2.08
N ASP A 14 -16.27 -6.07 -2.74
CA ASP A 14 -16.16 -5.87 -4.19
C ASP A 14 -14.75 -5.40 -4.57
N GLU A 15 -14.20 -4.47 -3.80
CA GLU A 15 -12.82 -4.00 -3.95
C GLU A 15 -11.97 -4.36 -2.73
N VAL A 16 -10.81 -4.96 -2.96
CA VAL A 16 -9.80 -5.27 -1.94
C VAL A 16 -8.47 -4.65 -2.34
N ILE A 17 -8.01 -3.74 -1.49
CA ILE A 17 -6.81 -2.96 -1.71
C ILE A 17 -5.65 -3.55 -0.92
N ARG A 18 -4.54 -3.82 -1.61
CA ARG A 18 -3.28 -4.25 -1.02
C ARG A 18 -2.22 -3.18 -1.23
N PHE A 19 -1.15 -3.20 -0.44
CA PHE A 19 -0.04 -2.28 -0.60
C PHE A 19 1.31 -2.98 -0.48
N ASN A 20 2.29 -2.48 -1.23
CA ASN A 20 3.70 -2.85 -1.22
C ASN A 20 3.92 -4.36 -1.39
N ASN A 21 4.81 -4.95 -0.60
CA ASN A 21 4.93 -6.41 -0.52
C ASN A 21 3.79 -6.94 0.36
N PHE A 22 2.82 -7.62 -0.24
CA PHE A 22 1.78 -8.34 0.50
C PHE A 22 1.94 -9.85 0.28
N GLN A 23 1.99 -10.61 1.36
CA GLN A 23 2.27 -12.05 1.34
C GLN A 23 1.04 -12.82 1.82
N THR A 24 0.25 -13.38 0.90
CA THR A 24 -0.91 -14.22 1.26
C THR A 24 -0.56 -15.70 1.19
N LYS A 25 0.03 -16.13 0.08
CA LYS A 25 0.29 -17.54 -0.24
C LYS A 25 1.57 -18.05 0.40
N VAL A 26 2.69 -17.38 0.17
CA VAL A 26 4.02 -17.83 0.65
C VAL A 26 4.08 -17.83 2.18
N ALA A 27 3.49 -16.82 2.83
CA ALA A 27 3.42 -16.73 4.28
C ALA A 27 2.28 -17.57 4.92
N GLY A 28 1.44 -18.26 4.13
CA GLY A 28 0.32 -19.06 4.65
C GLY A 28 -0.76 -18.23 5.38
N MET A 29 -0.96 -16.97 4.99
CA MET A 29 -1.78 -16.00 5.74
C MET A 29 -3.20 -15.81 5.19
N ALA A 30 -3.60 -16.59 4.19
CA ALA A 30 -4.90 -16.45 3.52
C ALA A 30 -6.10 -16.39 4.50
N ALA A 31 -6.09 -17.18 5.57
CA ALA A 31 -7.17 -17.17 6.56
C ALA A 31 -7.30 -15.84 7.34
N TRP A 32 -6.22 -15.06 7.47
CA TRP A 32 -6.21 -13.79 8.18
C TRP A 32 -6.45 -12.61 7.25
N VAL A 33 -5.79 -12.59 6.11
CA VAL A 33 -5.75 -11.42 5.22
C VAL A 33 -6.54 -11.62 3.93
N GLY A 34 -7.05 -12.81 3.64
CA GLY A 34 -7.75 -13.12 2.38
C GLY A 34 -6.79 -13.28 1.21
N THR A 35 -7.35 -13.52 0.03
CA THR A 35 -6.61 -13.77 -1.21
C THR A 35 -6.99 -12.83 -2.35
N LYS A 36 -8.13 -12.15 -2.26
CA LYS A 36 -8.58 -11.18 -3.26
C LYS A 36 -7.68 -9.95 -3.25
N THR A 37 -7.39 -9.47 -4.46
CA THR A 37 -6.76 -8.18 -4.72
C THR A 37 -7.40 -7.62 -5.98
N THR A 38 -8.00 -6.44 -5.88
CA THR A 38 -8.54 -5.70 -7.03
C THR A 38 -7.73 -4.46 -7.32
N VAL A 39 -7.07 -3.90 -6.31
CA VAL A 39 -6.19 -2.75 -6.44
C VAL A 39 -4.91 -2.97 -5.63
N HIS A 40 -3.74 -2.73 -6.23
CA HIS A 40 -2.46 -2.85 -5.55
C HIS A 40 -1.71 -1.52 -5.58
N PHE A 41 -1.56 -0.90 -4.41
CA PHE A 41 -0.72 0.28 -4.22
C PHE A 41 0.74 -0.15 -4.09
N SER A 42 1.58 0.18 -5.06
CA SER A 42 3.00 -0.16 -5.02
C SER A 42 3.87 1.10 -4.87
N ASP A 43 4.66 1.12 -3.80
CA ASP A 43 5.75 2.10 -3.61
C ASP A 43 7.07 1.68 -4.24
N GLY A 44 7.11 0.54 -4.93
CA GLY A 44 8.32 -0.24 -4.89
C GLY A 44 8.61 -0.94 -6.18
N VAL A 45 9.82 -0.67 -6.68
CA VAL A 45 10.55 -1.35 -7.74
C VAL A 45 10.29 -2.85 -7.84
N LEU A 46 9.94 -3.53 -6.74
CA LEU A 46 9.58 -4.95 -6.59
C LEU A 46 8.36 -5.41 -7.39
N TYR A 47 7.46 -4.52 -7.80
CA TYR A 47 6.20 -4.89 -8.44
C TYR A 47 6.31 -5.80 -9.69
N PRO A 48 7.19 -5.57 -10.67
CA PRO A 48 7.31 -6.51 -11.78
C PRO A 48 7.95 -7.85 -11.39
N THR A 49 8.57 -7.98 -10.21
CA THR A 49 9.40 -9.15 -9.85
C THR A 49 8.60 -10.30 -9.23
N PHE A 50 7.60 -10.00 -8.42
CA PHE A 50 6.83 -11.03 -7.71
C PHE A 50 5.53 -11.33 -8.46
N THR A 51 5.43 -12.56 -8.96
CA THR A 51 4.28 -13.03 -9.74
C THR A 51 2.96 -13.02 -8.98
N GLU A 52 3.01 -13.10 -7.64
CA GLU A 52 1.83 -12.99 -6.78
C GLU A 52 1.19 -11.58 -6.81
N TYR A 53 1.90 -10.56 -7.28
CA TYR A 53 1.36 -9.21 -7.48
C TYR A 53 0.70 -9.03 -8.85
N HIS A 54 0.87 -9.98 -9.77
CA HIS A 54 0.25 -9.97 -11.11
C HIS A 54 -1.11 -10.66 -11.04
N VAL A 55 -2.05 -10.01 -10.35
CA VAL A 55 -3.43 -10.50 -10.26
C VAL A 55 -4.19 -10.04 -11.50
N PRO A 56 -4.71 -10.96 -12.33
CA PRO A 56 -5.43 -10.60 -13.56
C PRO A 56 -6.61 -9.66 -13.27
N GLY A 57 -6.66 -8.52 -13.97
CA GLY A 57 -7.70 -7.51 -13.81
C GLY A 57 -7.55 -6.59 -12.59
N ALA A 58 -6.48 -6.72 -11.80
CA ALA A 58 -6.20 -5.79 -10.71
C ALA A 58 -5.57 -4.50 -11.24
N THR A 59 -6.05 -3.35 -10.76
CA THR A 59 -5.45 -2.04 -11.05
C THR A 59 -4.21 -1.83 -10.20
N ILE A 60 -3.12 -1.38 -10.82
CA ILE A 60 -1.87 -1.12 -10.11
C ILE A 60 -1.70 0.38 -9.93
N VAL A 61 -1.64 0.80 -8.67
CA VAL A 61 -1.50 2.21 -8.31
C VAL A 61 -0.08 2.46 -7.87
N LEU A 62 0.68 3.22 -8.65
CA LEU A 62 2.02 3.62 -8.26
C LEU A 62 1.91 4.78 -7.28
N SER A 63 2.18 4.48 -6.01
CA SER A 63 2.04 5.38 -4.86
C SER A 63 3.36 6.00 -4.42
N LEU A 64 4.39 5.86 -5.25
CA LEU A 64 5.70 6.43 -4.99
C LEU A 64 5.64 7.95 -4.80
N PHE A 65 6.30 8.37 -3.72
CA PHE A 65 6.14 9.67 -3.06
C PHE A 65 6.74 10.87 -3.80
N MET A 66 6.98 10.72 -5.10
CA MET A 66 7.78 11.58 -5.97
C MET A 66 7.06 11.78 -7.31
N ASP A 67 7.55 12.75 -8.09
CA ASP A 67 7.07 13.03 -9.44
C ASP A 67 7.10 11.79 -10.36
N ARG A 68 6.12 11.64 -11.25
CA ARG A 68 5.99 10.52 -12.20
C ARG A 68 7.27 10.29 -13.00
N LEU A 69 7.97 11.35 -13.39
CA LEU A 69 9.21 11.25 -14.16
C LEU A 69 10.36 10.66 -13.35
N ILE A 70 10.52 11.09 -12.09
CA ILE A 70 11.51 10.54 -11.17
C ILE A 70 11.23 9.04 -10.98
N MET A 71 9.95 8.68 -10.89
CA MET A 71 9.60 7.27 -10.70
C MET A 71 9.85 6.42 -11.92
N ALA A 72 9.38 6.82 -13.10
CA ALA A 72 9.70 6.13 -14.34
C ALA A 72 11.22 5.98 -14.51
N GLY A 73 11.99 7.03 -14.23
CA GLY A 73 13.46 7.01 -14.25
C GLY A 73 14.07 5.99 -13.29
N SER A 74 13.59 5.93 -12.04
CA SER A 74 14.08 4.96 -11.06
C SER A 74 13.82 3.50 -11.50
N TYR A 75 12.65 3.22 -12.09
CA TYR A 75 12.33 1.90 -12.63
C TYR A 75 13.23 1.55 -13.81
N TYR A 76 13.49 2.50 -14.72
CA TYR A 76 14.43 2.29 -15.81
C TYR A 76 15.85 2.03 -15.34
N ILE A 77 16.35 2.76 -14.33
CA ILE A 77 17.70 2.58 -13.79
C ILE A 77 17.81 1.25 -13.06
N LEU A 78 16.89 0.97 -12.13
CA LEU A 78 16.97 -0.22 -11.28
C LEU A 78 16.59 -1.49 -12.04
N ARG A 79 15.45 -1.50 -12.73
CA ARG A 79 14.97 -2.71 -13.43
C ARG A 79 15.53 -2.86 -14.83
N GLY A 80 15.53 -1.77 -15.58
CA GLY A 80 16.14 -1.77 -16.91
C GLY A 80 17.64 -1.99 -16.79
N GLY A 81 18.33 -1.11 -16.05
CA GLY A 81 19.78 -1.14 -15.89
C GLY A 81 20.29 -2.29 -15.02
N ALA A 82 19.97 -2.30 -13.73
CA ALA A 82 20.61 -3.24 -12.80
C ALA A 82 20.17 -4.70 -13.01
N ASP A 83 18.88 -4.94 -13.24
CA ASP A 83 18.37 -6.32 -13.47
C ASP A 83 18.38 -6.75 -14.94
N LEU A 84 18.77 -5.86 -15.85
CA LEU A 84 18.77 -6.08 -17.31
C LEU A 84 17.36 -6.41 -17.87
N GLN A 85 16.30 -5.95 -17.22
CA GLN A 85 14.89 -6.24 -17.55
C GLN A 85 14.19 -5.14 -18.37
N TYR A 86 14.89 -4.47 -19.30
CA TYR A 86 14.35 -3.31 -20.05
C TYR A 86 12.99 -3.53 -20.71
N ARG A 87 12.74 -4.73 -21.27
CA ARG A 87 11.45 -5.07 -21.90
C ARG A 87 10.32 -5.13 -20.88
N LEU A 88 10.57 -5.75 -19.72
CA LEU A 88 9.58 -5.85 -18.65
C LEU A 88 9.28 -4.47 -18.07
N THR A 89 10.32 -3.66 -17.83
CA THR A 89 10.18 -2.28 -17.37
C THR A 89 9.37 -1.42 -18.34
N SER A 90 9.63 -1.54 -19.65
CA SER A 90 8.92 -0.77 -20.67
C SER A 90 7.45 -1.18 -20.77
N ARG A 91 7.17 -2.49 -20.78
CA ARG A 91 5.79 -3.00 -20.78
C ARG A 91 5.03 -2.54 -19.56
N PHE A 92 5.64 -2.66 -18.38
CA PHE A 92 5.08 -2.18 -17.14
C PHE A 92 4.73 -0.70 -17.24
N LEU A 93 5.68 0.20 -17.55
CA LEU A 93 5.40 1.65 -17.59
C LEU A 93 4.39 2.09 -18.68
N MET A 94 4.07 1.22 -19.64
CA MET A 94 3.08 1.43 -20.70
C MET A 94 1.76 0.69 -20.46
N ASP A 95 1.64 -0.06 -19.37
CA ASP A 95 0.46 -0.85 -19.06
C ASP A 95 -0.74 0.06 -18.73
N PRO A 96 -1.88 -0.08 -19.43
CA PRO A 96 -3.07 0.74 -19.18
C PRO A 96 -3.70 0.50 -17.80
N ASP A 97 -3.45 -0.64 -17.18
CA ASP A 97 -3.95 -0.97 -15.84
C ASP A 97 -3.13 -0.31 -14.73
N ILE A 98 -2.06 0.41 -15.10
CA ILE A 98 -1.29 1.25 -14.19
C ILE A 98 -1.88 2.66 -14.11
N THR A 99 -2.12 3.08 -12.88
CA THR A 99 -2.48 4.45 -12.57
C THR A 99 -1.52 5.07 -11.55
N TRP A 100 -1.57 6.39 -11.46
CA TRP A 100 -0.65 7.19 -10.66
C TRP A 100 -1.44 8.07 -9.70
N ILE A 101 -0.98 8.17 -8.46
CA ILE A 101 -1.51 9.19 -7.56
C ILE A 101 -0.99 10.54 -8.03
N LYS A 102 -1.92 11.45 -8.31
CA LYS A 102 -1.59 12.81 -8.71
C LYS A 102 -0.79 13.52 -7.63
N ARG A 103 0.23 14.28 -8.03
CA ARG A 103 1.11 15.02 -7.11
C ARG A 103 0.33 15.95 -6.19
N GLU A 104 -0.73 16.57 -6.68
CA GLU A 104 -1.58 17.49 -5.92
C GLU A 104 -2.28 16.78 -4.76
N ASN A 105 -2.65 15.51 -4.94
CA ASN A 105 -3.26 14.71 -3.88
C ASN A 105 -2.23 14.38 -2.79
N ILE A 106 -1.01 13.99 -3.19
CA ILE A 106 0.08 13.71 -2.25
C ILE A 106 0.43 14.97 -1.44
N GLU A 107 0.58 16.12 -2.10
CA GLU A 107 0.91 17.38 -1.43
C GLU A 107 -0.23 17.90 -0.55
N ARG A 108 -1.50 17.70 -0.95
CA ARG A 108 -2.66 17.97 -0.08
C ARG A 108 -2.60 17.11 1.18
N LEU A 109 -2.38 15.81 1.05
CA LEU A 109 -2.31 14.89 2.18
C LEU A 109 -1.13 15.20 3.11
N LYS A 110 0.04 15.54 2.56
CA LYS A 110 1.19 16.01 3.35
C LYS A 110 0.84 17.19 4.23
N LYS A 111 0.11 18.18 3.69
CA LYS A 111 -0.36 19.34 4.46
C LYS A 111 -1.36 18.95 5.55
N LEU A 112 -2.31 18.08 5.24
CA LEU A 112 -3.31 17.60 6.22
C LEU A 112 -2.69 16.84 7.38
N LEU A 113 -1.66 16.04 7.11
CA LEU A 113 -0.89 15.30 8.11
C LEU A 113 0.10 16.18 8.87
N GLY A 114 0.39 17.41 8.41
CA GLY A 114 1.41 18.27 9.01
C GLY A 114 2.85 17.80 8.74
N LEU A 115 3.09 17.06 7.66
CA LEU A 115 4.43 16.60 7.28
C LEU A 115 5.32 17.76 6.84
N LYS A 116 6.61 17.70 7.21
CA LYS A 116 7.61 18.74 6.91
C LYS A 116 8.80 18.16 6.15
N GLY A 117 9.47 19.00 5.37
CA GLY A 117 10.69 18.65 4.64
C GLY A 117 10.45 17.55 3.60
N LEU A 118 11.33 16.56 3.59
CA LEU A 118 11.29 15.42 2.66
C LEU A 118 10.33 14.30 3.08
N LYS A 119 9.66 14.44 4.24
CA LYS A 119 8.71 13.45 4.72
C LYS A 119 7.49 13.34 3.82
N HIS A 120 6.95 12.13 3.72
CA HIS A 120 5.81 11.83 2.89
C HIS A 120 4.91 10.76 3.54
N PRO A 121 3.61 10.69 3.16
CA PRO A 121 2.68 9.72 3.73
C PRO A 121 3.06 8.30 3.33
N THR A 122 2.73 7.29 4.13
CA THR A 122 2.89 5.88 3.75
C THR A 122 1.96 5.49 2.58
N SER A 123 2.26 4.40 1.87
CA SER A 123 1.36 3.83 0.84
C SER A 123 -0.02 3.51 1.40
N GLY A 124 -0.09 2.99 2.63
CA GLY A 124 -1.36 2.73 3.32
C GLY A 124 -2.17 4.01 3.54
N MET A 125 -1.51 5.10 3.98
CA MET A 125 -2.18 6.39 4.17
C MET A 125 -2.61 7.01 2.83
N LEU A 126 -1.81 6.86 1.77
CA LEU A 126 -2.20 7.27 0.42
C LEU A 126 -3.41 6.49 -0.10
N ALA A 127 -3.47 5.19 0.17
CA ALA A 127 -4.62 4.36 -0.21
C ALA A 127 -5.90 4.79 0.51
N ILE A 128 -5.83 4.99 1.84
CA ILE A 128 -6.98 5.48 2.62
C ILE A 128 -7.46 6.81 2.08
N ASP A 129 -6.57 7.79 1.91
CA ASP A 129 -6.94 9.12 1.39
C ASP A 129 -7.52 9.05 -0.03
N TYR A 130 -6.96 8.20 -0.90
CA TYR A 130 -7.46 8.02 -2.25
C TYR A 130 -8.91 7.50 -2.26
N PHE A 131 -9.20 6.42 -1.52
CA PHE A 131 -10.54 5.80 -1.54
C PHE A 131 -11.57 6.58 -0.75
N VAL A 132 -11.20 7.23 0.36
CA VAL A 132 -12.12 8.10 1.11
C VAL A 132 -12.61 9.29 0.27
N ASN A 133 -11.80 9.76 -0.68
CA ASN A 133 -12.14 10.90 -1.53
C ASN A 133 -12.57 10.49 -2.95
N LYS A 134 -12.61 9.20 -3.28
CA LYS A 134 -12.95 8.73 -4.62
C LYS A 134 -14.48 8.73 -4.83
N PRO A 135 -14.99 9.42 -5.85
CA PRO A 135 -16.42 9.38 -6.16
C PRO A 135 -16.90 7.95 -6.42
N GLY A 136 -18.06 7.60 -5.87
CA GLY A 136 -18.68 6.28 -6.03
C GLY A 136 -18.23 5.23 -5.01
N VAL A 137 -17.25 5.54 -4.14
CA VAL A 137 -16.90 4.66 -3.02
C VAL A 137 -17.89 4.86 -1.87
N GLU A 138 -18.48 3.76 -1.41
CA GLU A 138 -19.32 3.77 -0.21
C GLU A 138 -18.46 3.89 1.05
N LEU A 139 -18.84 4.80 1.93
CA LEU A 139 -18.20 4.98 3.23
C LEU A 139 -18.99 4.24 4.32
N PRO A 140 -18.32 3.71 5.35
CA PRO A 140 -16.89 3.85 5.64
C PRO A 140 -16.00 2.86 4.86
N VAL A 141 -14.81 3.32 4.46
CA VAL A 141 -13.74 2.44 4.00
C VAL A 141 -13.31 1.53 5.15
N CYS A 142 -13.29 0.22 4.92
CA CYS A 142 -12.88 -0.75 5.91
C CYS A 142 -11.37 -0.97 5.87
N ILE A 143 -10.71 -0.83 7.01
CA ILE A 143 -9.26 -1.01 7.14
C ILE A 143 -8.91 -2.23 8.00
N HIS A 144 -7.87 -2.97 7.61
CA HIS A 144 -7.33 -4.15 8.29
C HIS A 144 -5.80 -4.15 8.19
N GLY A 145 -5.09 -4.63 9.22
CA GLY A 145 -3.62 -4.55 9.29
C GLY A 145 -3.08 -3.14 9.58
N PHE A 146 -3.93 -2.27 10.12
CA PHE A 146 -3.62 -0.88 10.51
C PHE A 146 -3.51 -0.74 12.03
N ASP A 147 -2.98 -1.75 12.69
CA ASP A 147 -2.66 -1.79 14.11
C ASP A 147 -1.47 -0.90 14.51
N PHE A 148 -1.04 -0.02 13.58
CA PHE A 148 -0.18 1.17 13.72
C PHE A 148 0.73 1.19 14.97
N PHE A 149 2.00 0.78 14.79
CA PHE A 149 3.16 0.98 15.70
C PHE A 149 3.08 0.37 17.09
N MET A 150 2.03 -0.39 17.40
CA MET A 150 1.86 -0.96 18.75
C MET A 150 2.60 -2.28 18.94
N GLY A 151 3.14 -2.88 17.87
CA GLY A 151 3.93 -4.10 17.91
C GLY A 151 5.38 -3.87 17.48
N PRO A 152 6.30 -4.79 17.81
CA PRO A 152 7.71 -4.70 17.42
C PRO A 152 7.95 -4.89 15.91
N HIS A 153 6.93 -5.29 15.13
CA HIS A 153 7.05 -5.66 13.73
C HIS A 153 6.35 -4.67 12.80
N ILE A 154 6.99 -4.40 11.65
CA ILE A 154 6.48 -3.49 10.61
C ILE A 154 5.50 -4.23 9.68
N HIS A 155 5.75 -5.50 9.39
CA HIS A 155 4.87 -6.34 8.56
C HIS A 155 4.48 -7.64 9.26
N TYR A 156 3.29 -8.15 8.94
CA TYR A 156 2.74 -9.39 9.47
C TYR A 156 3.48 -10.66 9.01
N PHE A 157 4.38 -10.54 8.02
CA PHE A 157 5.22 -11.61 7.48
C PHE A 157 6.71 -11.40 7.77
N HIS A 158 7.06 -10.62 8.79
CA HIS A 158 8.44 -10.24 9.14
C HIS A 158 9.46 -11.41 9.11
N GLU A 159 9.05 -12.62 9.55
CA GLU A 159 9.91 -13.81 9.56
C GLU A 159 10.36 -14.25 8.15
N HIS A 160 9.57 -13.92 7.13
CA HIS A 160 9.81 -14.24 5.72
C HIS A 160 10.32 -13.04 4.90
N GLU A 161 10.54 -11.87 5.51
CA GLU A 161 11.07 -10.70 4.80
C GLU A 161 12.52 -10.92 4.32
N PRO A 162 12.80 -10.68 3.03
CA PRO A 162 14.17 -10.63 2.53
C PRO A 162 15.02 -9.57 3.24
N LEU A 163 16.32 -9.84 3.39
CA LEU A 163 17.25 -8.94 4.10
C LEU A 163 17.28 -7.51 3.53
N TYR A 164 17.17 -7.36 2.20
CA TYR A 164 17.15 -6.04 1.57
C TYR A 164 15.89 -5.24 1.94
N GLU A 165 14.73 -5.90 2.14
CA GLU A 165 13.50 -5.24 2.57
C GLU A 165 13.64 -4.75 4.00
N ARG A 166 14.21 -5.56 4.89
CA ARG A 166 14.47 -5.15 6.29
C ARG A 166 15.33 -3.87 6.35
N ILE A 167 16.37 -3.78 5.52
CA ILE A 167 17.24 -2.60 5.43
C ILE A 167 16.47 -1.40 4.86
N ASN A 168 15.75 -1.58 3.75
CA ASN A 168 14.97 -0.52 3.13
C ASN A 168 13.85 0.00 4.06
N ASN A 169 13.19 -0.90 4.79
CA ASN A 169 12.17 -0.58 5.79
C ASN A 169 12.74 0.32 6.89
N HIS A 170 13.94 0.01 7.40
CA HIS A 170 14.61 0.84 8.41
C HIS A 170 14.95 2.25 7.90
N ILE A 171 15.34 2.40 6.63
CA ILE A 171 15.61 3.71 6.03
C ILE A 171 14.29 4.46 5.75
N GLY A 172 13.28 3.75 5.22
CA GLY A 172 11.97 4.29 4.86
C GLY A 172 11.15 4.77 6.06
N VAL A 173 11.23 4.10 7.22
CA VAL A 173 10.54 4.52 8.45
C VAL A 173 10.87 5.97 8.83
N ASN A 174 12.10 6.43 8.61
CA ASN A 174 12.51 7.80 8.91
C ASN A 174 11.91 8.85 7.95
N MET A 175 11.45 8.42 6.78
CA MET A 175 10.81 9.27 5.77
C MET A 175 9.31 9.45 6.00
N HIS A 176 8.72 8.69 6.93
CA HIS A 176 7.30 8.78 7.29
C HIS A 176 7.10 9.44 8.66
N SER A 177 5.84 9.77 8.98
CA SER A 177 5.43 10.15 10.34
C SER A 177 4.24 9.30 10.81
N PRO A 178 4.50 8.01 11.11
CA PRO A 178 3.61 7.08 11.81
C PRO A 178 2.52 7.67 12.73
N HIS A 179 2.95 8.46 13.72
CA HIS A 179 2.10 9.02 14.74
C HIS A 179 1.11 10.05 14.17
N LEU A 180 1.51 10.83 13.17
CA LEU A 180 0.63 11.82 12.52
C LEU A 180 -0.43 11.13 11.65
N GLU A 181 -0.04 10.04 10.99
CA GLU A 181 -0.99 9.21 10.21
C GLU A 181 -2.03 8.57 11.13
N LYS A 182 -1.62 8.04 12.29
CA LYS A 182 -2.53 7.51 13.29
C LYS A 182 -3.56 8.55 13.74
N ILE A 183 -3.12 9.76 14.10
CA ILE A 183 -4.02 10.87 14.51
C ILE A 183 -5.03 11.18 13.39
N TYR A 184 -4.58 11.20 12.14
CA TYR A 184 -5.45 11.48 11.01
C TYR A 184 -6.45 10.34 10.74
N VAL A 185 -6.04 9.08 10.86
CA VAL A 185 -6.94 7.92 10.75
C VAL A 185 -7.98 7.92 11.87
N GLU A 186 -7.59 8.22 13.11
CA GLU A 186 -8.53 8.36 14.24
C GLU A 186 -9.57 9.46 13.97
N LYS A 187 -9.14 10.58 13.38
CA LYS A 187 -10.07 11.62 12.91
C LYS A 187 -11.04 11.10 11.84
N LEU A 188 -10.56 10.36 10.83
CA LEU A 188 -11.42 9.78 9.80
C LEU A 188 -12.41 8.76 10.36
N ILE A 189 -12.01 8.01 11.38
CA ILE A 189 -12.90 7.09 12.11
C ILE A 189 -13.99 7.87 12.86
N ALA A 190 -13.62 8.93 13.58
CA ALA A 190 -14.58 9.80 14.26
C ALA A 190 -15.56 10.49 13.31
N GLU A 191 -15.13 10.79 12.08
CA GLU A 191 -15.98 11.32 11.00
C GLU A 191 -16.85 10.25 10.30
N GLY A 192 -16.72 8.97 10.68
CA GLY A 192 -17.46 7.86 10.06
C GLY A 192 -17.01 7.53 8.63
N LYS A 193 -15.83 8.01 8.20
CA LYS A 193 -15.29 7.77 6.85
C LYS A 193 -14.46 6.50 6.74
N VAL A 194 -13.90 6.06 7.86
CA VAL A 194 -13.07 4.87 7.99
C VAL A 194 -13.57 4.05 9.16
N LYS A 195 -13.46 2.72 9.10
CA LYS A 195 -13.68 1.84 10.25
C LYS A 195 -12.74 0.64 10.22
N PHE A 196 -12.39 0.10 11.37
CA PHE A 196 -11.66 -1.17 11.40
C PHE A 196 -12.59 -2.33 11.04
N LEU A 197 -12.09 -3.26 10.24
CA LEU A 197 -12.86 -4.44 9.80
C LEU A 197 -13.31 -5.31 10.96
N LYS A 198 -12.48 -5.44 12.00
CA LYS A 198 -12.79 -6.20 13.23
C LYS A 198 -14.01 -5.65 13.99
N ASP A 199 -14.30 -4.36 13.83
CA ASP A 199 -15.41 -3.68 14.51
C ASP A 199 -16.73 -3.81 13.70
N MET A 200 -16.69 -4.42 12.50
CA MET A 200 -17.91 -4.70 11.76
C MET A 200 -18.71 -5.83 12.40
N PRO A 201 -20.06 -5.74 12.41
CA PRO A 201 -20.91 -6.85 12.83
C PRO A 201 -20.56 -8.13 12.05
N LYS A 202 -20.81 -9.26 12.72
CA LYS A 202 -20.58 -10.61 12.18
C LYS A 202 -21.57 -10.94 11.07
#